data_AF-A0A0Q4JMB4-F1
#
_entry.id   AF-A0A0Q4JMB4-F1
#
_cell.length_a   1.000
_cell.length_b   1.000
_cell.length_c   1.000
_cell.angle_alpha   90.00
_cell.angle_beta   90.00
_cell.angle_gamma   90.00
#
_symmetry.space_group_name_H-M   'P 1'
#
loop_
_entity.id
_entity.type
_entity.pdbx_description
1 polymer ?
#
loop_
_entity_poly.entity_id
_entity_poly.type
_entity_poly.pdbx_seq_one_letter_code
_entity_poly.pdbx_strand_id
1 'polypeptide(L)'
;MAGMALLTICTPAHGQATTISDFEGVWKIAKPSNSLEASTPVVLTAEGRKALAENKRLRSQHKYDDYDITISRCSSPGVPRLMLTPMRFRIWQRLGVVTFDFEWNRALRQIDMRGRPTEPLLAPQMTGQTTGRWEGDALVAETVDVSDRTLIDDIMPHSSDMRVTERIRLVDADTLEDRITIDDPIYYAKPWGGVVTYTRQPATPFFPEHVCLDRRDTAARAMRGK
;
A
#
# COMPACT_ATOMS: atom_id res chain seq x y z
N MET A 1 65.96 -36.65 2.27
CA MET A 1 65.12 -35.58 1.68
C MET A 1 63.67 -35.92 2.00
N ALA A 2 63.05 -35.21 2.94
CA ALA A 2 61.62 -35.33 3.21
C ALA A 2 61.07 -33.90 3.32
N GLY A 3 60.30 -33.49 2.31
CA GLY A 3 59.70 -32.17 2.22
C GLY A 3 58.43 -32.09 3.04
N MET A 4 58.33 -31.05 3.86
CA MET A 4 57.20 -30.76 4.73
C MET A 4 56.29 -29.76 4.00
N ALA A 5 55.12 -30.21 3.56
CA ALA A 5 54.12 -29.37 2.91
C ALA A 5 53.26 -28.66 3.97
N LEU A 6 53.29 -27.33 4.01
CA LEU A 6 52.37 -26.53 4.80
C LEU A 6 51.02 -26.42 4.06
N LEU A 7 49.98 -27.01 4.67
CA LEU A 7 48.59 -26.79 4.28
C LEU A 7 48.09 -25.49 4.93
N THR A 8 47.97 -24.44 4.13
CA THR A 8 47.32 -23.19 4.53
C THR A 8 45.81 -23.41 4.58
N ILE A 9 45.25 -23.39 5.79
CA ILE A 9 43.81 -23.47 6.01
C ILE A 9 43.20 -22.11 5.67
N CYS A 10 42.48 -22.04 4.55
CA CYS A 10 41.70 -20.86 4.18
C CYS A 10 40.38 -20.91 4.95
N THR A 11 40.24 -20.12 6.02
CA THR A 11 38.96 -19.96 6.72
C THR A 11 37.97 -19.22 5.81
N PRO A 12 36.76 -19.77 5.57
CA PRO A 12 35.75 -19.06 4.80
C PRO A 12 35.29 -17.81 5.56
N ALA A 13 35.28 -16.68 4.84
CA ALA A 13 34.67 -15.44 5.33
C ALA A 13 33.18 -15.71 5.59
N HIS A 14 32.76 -15.56 6.85
CA HIS A 14 31.35 -15.61 7.21
C HIS A 14 30.70 -14.34 6.68
N GLY A 15 29.98 -14.45 5.56
CA GLY A 15 29.08 -13.40 5.11
C GLY A 15 28.07 -13.13 6.23
N GLN A 16 27.94 -11.87 6.66
CA GLN A 16 26.90 -11.48 7.58
C GLN A 16 25.55 -11.81 6.93
N ALA A 17 24.79 -12.70 7.57
CA ALA A 17 23.40 -12.90 7.20
C ALA A 17 22.67 -11.58 7.47
N THR A 18 22.29 -10.87 6.42
CA THR A 18 21.38 -9.73 6.56
C THR A 18 20.09 -10.28 7.15
N THR A 19 19.83 -9.97 8.42
CA THR A 19 18.54 -10.26 9.05
C THR A 19 17.48 -9.48 8.29
N ILE A 20 16.73 -10.16 7.44
CA ILE A 20 15.54 -9.60 6.80
C ILE A 20 14.61 -9.14 7.91
N SER A 21 14.16 -7.89 7.86
CA SER A 21 13.24 -7.37 8.87
C SER A 21 11.93 -8.14 8.83
N ASP A 22 11.53 -8.67 9.98
CA ASP A 22 10.31 -9.45 10.08
C ASP A 22 9.09 -8.55 10.31
N PHE A 23 8.41 -8.23 9.23
CA PHE A 23 7.16 -7.47 9.27
C PHE A 23 5.93 -8.34 9.59
N GLU A 24 6.10 -9.65 9.76
CA GLU A 24 4.96 -10.53 10.00
C GLU A 24 4.20 -10.15 11.26
N GLY A 25 2.87 -10.24 11.17
CA GLY A 25 1.98 -9.85 12.24
C GLY A 25 0.73 -9.16 11.73
N VAL A 26 -0.09 -8.74 12.68
CA VAL A 26 -1.31 -7.97 12.41
C VAL A 26 -1.04 -6.53 12.78
N TRP A 27 -1.41 -5.61 11.91
CA TRP A 27 -1.15 -4.19 11.99
C TRP A 27 -2.45 -3.42 11.82
N LYS A 28 -2.51 -2.22 12.39
CA LYS A 28 -3.62 -1.29 12.24
C LYS A 28 -3.10 0.13 12.16
N ILE A 29 -3.67 0.96 11.29
CA ILE A 29 -3.30 2.37 11.20
C ILE A 29 -3.43 3.04 12.57
N ALA A 30 -2.37 3.75 13.00
CA ALA A 30 -2.29 4.37 14.32
C ALA A 30 -3.22 5.59 14.41
N LYS A 31 -3.29 6.38 13.34
CA LYS A 31 -4.15 7.57 13.21
C LYS A 31 -5.03 7.43 11.96
N PRO A 32 -6.26 6.92 12.07
CA PRO A 32 -7.18 6.82 10.95
C PRO A 32 -7.42 8.19 10.30
N SER A 33 -7.35 8.24 8.97
CA SER A 33 -7.62 9.42 8.17
C SER A 33 -8.23 9.01 6.85
N ASN A 34 -9.13 9.83 6.31
CA ASN A 34 -9.64 9.67 4.95
C ASN A 34 -8.72 10.32 3.91
N SER A 35 -7.70 11.06 4.35
CA SER A 35 -6.75 11.77 3.49
C SER A 35 -5.31 11.38 3.82
N LEU A 36 -4.46 11.32 2.79
CA LEU A 36 -3.03 11.18 2.98
C LEU A 36 -2.46 12.54 3.44
N GLU A 37 -2.01 12.62 4.68
CA GLU A 37 -1.40 13.84 5.23
C GLU A 37 -0.08 14.13 4.49
N ALA A 38 -0.09 15.15 3.63
CA ALA A 38 1.06 15.48 2.82
C ALA A 38 2.19 16.12 3.64
N SER A 39 3.39 15.56 3.54
CA SER A 39 4.62 16.08 4.16
C SER A 39 5.08 17.41 3.54
N THR A 40 4.57 17.75 2.35
CA THR A 40 4.86 19.01 1.65
C THR A 40 3.60 19.52 0.94
N PRO A 41 3.52 20.83 0.59
CA PRO A 41 2.39 21.34 -0.18
C PRO A 41 2.23 20.61 -1.52
N VAL A 42 1.03 20.08 -1.75
CA VAL A 42 0.66 19.41 -3.00
C VAL A 42 0.40 20.47 -4.08
N VAL A 43 1.17 20.41 -5.17
CA VAL A 43 1.04 21.35 -6.29
C VAL A 43 0.48 20.60 -7.49
N LEU A 44 -0.77 20.91 -7.85
CA LEU A 44 -1.46 20.29 -8.99
C LEU A 44 -1.10 20.99 -10.31
N THR A 45 -1.06 20.23 -11.40
CA THR A 45 -1.05 20.75 -12.77
C THR A 45 -2.42 21.36 -13.13
N ALA A 46 -2.58 21.90 -14.34
CA ALA A 46 -3.90 22.33 -14.83
C ALA A 46 -4.88 21.14 -14.88
N GLU A 47 -4.41 19.99 -15.38
CA GLU A 47 -5.19 18.77 -15.51
C GLU A 47 -5.54 18.17 -14.14
N GLY A 48 -4.59 18.16 -13.20
CA GLY A 48 -4.86 17.73 -11.83
C GLY A 48 -5.89 18.61 -11.11
N ARG A 49 -5.83 19.94 -11.33
CA ARG A 49 -6.86 20.86 -10.78
C ARG A 49 -8.23 20.60 -11.39
N LYS A 50 -8.31 20.34 -12.69
CA LYS A 50 -9.56 20.00 -13.38
C LYS A 50 -10.14 18.69 -12.85
N ALA A 51 -9.32 17.64 -12.73
CA ALA A 51 -9.74 16.35 -12.20
C ALA A 51 -10.22 16.45 -10.74
N LEU A 52 -9.48 17.17 -9.87
CA LEU A 52 -9.90 17.37 -8.49
C LEU A 52 -11.21 18.18 -8.38
N ALA A 53 -11.38 19.21 -9.21
CA ALA A 53 -12.62 19.99 -9.25
C ALA A 53 -13.80 19.12 -9.68
N GLU A 54 -13.59 18.22 -10.65
CA GLU A 54 -14.61 17.26 -11.10
C GLU A 54 -14.98 16.27 -10.00
N ASN A 55 -14.01 15.66 -9.30
CA ASN A 55 -14.26 14.79 -8.16
C ASN A 55 -15.10 15.50 -7.08
N LYS A 56 -14.76 16.76 -6.75
CA LYS A 56 -15.53 17.58 -5.78
C LYS A 56 -16.95 17.85 -6.27
N ARG A 57 -17.14 18.12 -7.56
CA ARG A 57 -18.45 18.35 -8.17
C ARG A 57 -19.31 17.07 -8.16
N LEU A 58 -18.73 15.92 -8.48
CA LEU A 58 -19.44 14.63 -8.46
C LEU A 58 -19.79 14.22 -7.03
N ARG A 59 -18.88 14.45 -6.07
CA ARG A 59 -19.14 14.24 -4.63
C ARG A 59 -20.32 15.07 -4.13
N SER A 60 -20.40 16.37 -4.45
CA SER A 60 -21.51 17.22 -4.00
C SER A 60 -22.87 16.79 -4.58
N GLN A 61 -22.84 16.06 -5.70
CA GLN A 61 -24.01 15.47 -6.35
C GLN A 61 -24.28 14.02 -5.91
N HIS A 62 -23.48 13.46 -4.99
CA HIS A 62 -23.53 12.05 -4.56
C HIS A 62 -23.38 11.04 -5.71
N LYS A 63 -22.70 11.43 -6.79
CA LYS A 63 -22.46 10.59 -7.97
C LYS A 63 -21.20 9.74 -7.81
N TYR A 64 -21.14 8.96 -6.74
CA TYR A 64 -19.95 8.17 -6.39
C TYR A 64 -19.52 7.20 -7.50
N ASP A 65 -20.47 6.68 -8.26
CA ASP A 65 -20.16 5.74 -9.33
C ASP A 65 -19.31 6.33 -10.47
N ASP A 66 -19.33 7.65 -10.61
CA ASP A 66 -18.61 8.39 -11.65
C ASP A 66 -17.18 8.77 -11.23
N TYR A 67 -16.82 8.68 -9.93
CA TYR A 67 -15.49 9.11 -9.45
C TYR A 67 -14.86 8.28 -8.33
N ASP A 68 -15.64 7.47 -7.60
CA ASP A 68 -15.19 6.67 -6.48
C ASP A 68 -15.99 5.36 -6.39
N ILE A 69 -15.59 4.40 -7.24
CA ILE A 69 -16.20 3.06 -7.27
C ILE A 69 -15.91 2.25 -5.99
N THR A 70 -15.02 2.70 -5.11
CA THR A 70 -14.89 2.05 -3.80
C THR A 70 -16.12 2.29 -2.96
N ILE A 71 -16.64 3.52 -2.97
CA ILE A 71 -17.85 3.88 -2.21
C ILE A 71 -19.10 3.26 -2.86
N SER A 72 -19.28 3.39 -4.18
CA SER A 72 -20.49 2.90 -4.86
C SER A 72 -20.49 1.38 -5.04
N ARG A 73 -19.34 0.86 -5.48
CA ARG A 73 -18.99 -0.51 -5.89
C ARG A 73 -18.70 -1.52 -4.80
N CYS A 74 -18.24 -1.03 -3.65
CA CYS A 74 -17.38 -1.80 -2.75
C CYS A 74 -16.12 -2.37 -3.48
N SER A 75 -15.67 -1.74 -4.56
CA SER A 75 -14.47 -2.13 -5.32
C SER A 75 -13.21 -1.75 -4.57
N SER A 76 -12.11 -2.48 -4.78
CA SER A 76 -10.84 -2.21 -4.09
C SER A 76 -10.41 -0.74 -4.23
N PRO A 77 -10.01 -0.06 -3.13
CA PRO A 77 -9.59 1.34 -3.15
C PRO A 77 -8.25 1.58 -3.82
N GLY A 78 -7.51 0.53 -4.16
CA GLY A 78 -6.18 0.63 -4.74
C GLY A 78 -5.14 1.18 -3.79
N VAL A 79 -3.94 1.44 -4.31
CA VAL A 79 -2.80 1.93 -3.53
C VAL A 79 -2.55 3.39 -3.89
N PRO A 80 -2.36 4.31 -2.91
CA PRO A 80 -2.15 4.04 -1.49
C PRO A 80 -3.43 3.97 -0.63
N ARG A 81 -4.62 4.25 -1.15
CA ARG A 81 -5.84 4.38 -0.32
C ARG A 81 -6.18 3.12 0.52
N LEU A 82 -5.84 1.92 0.05
CA LEU A 82 -5.98 0.67 0.80
C LEU A 82 -5.17 0.68 2.11
N MET A 83 -3.98 1.29 2.08
CA MET A 83 -3.10 1.45 3.25
C MET A 83 -3.65 2.48 4.26
N LEU A 84 -4.63 3.30 3.86
CA LEU A 84 -5.32 4.25 4.73
C LEU A 84 -6.58 3.66 5.39
N THR A 85 -6.92 2.40 5.09
CA THR A 85 -8.13 1.79 5.66
C THR A 85 -8.01 1.66 7.19
N PRO A 86 -9.09 1.91 7.98
CA PRO A 86 -9.02 1.85 9.43
C PRO A 86 -9.01 0.41 9.99
N MET A 87 -9.20 -0.58 9.12
CA MET A 87 -9.28 -1.99 9.46
C MET A 87 -7.88 -2.54 9.70
N ARG A 88 -7.79 -3.71 10.32
CA ARG A 88 -6.49 -4.39 10.44
C ARG A 88 -6.08 -4.96 9.09
N PHE A 89 -4.78 -5.13 8.92
CA PHE A 89 -4.22 -6.00 7.90
C PHE A 89 -3.17 -6.91 8.52
N ARG A 90 -2.95 -8.05 7.90
CA ARG A 90 -1.91 -9.01 8.28
C ARG A 90 -0.82 -9.02 7.22
N ILE A 91 0.43 -9.00 7.65
CA ILE A 91 1.57 -9.20 6.77
C ILE A 91 2.05 -10.65 6.90
N TRP A 92 2.32 -11.31 5.78
CA TRP A 92 3.08 -12.55 5.72
C TRP A 92 4.10 -12.53 4.58
N GLN A 93 5.23 -13.20 4.79
CA GLN A 93 6.36 -13.26 3.87
C GLN A 93 6.62 -14.71 3.46
N ARG A 94 6.16 -15.12 2.28
CA ARG A 94 6.29 -16.51 1.81
C ARG A 94 6.64 -16.51 0.33
N LEU A 95 7.49 -17.47 -0.09
CA LEU A 95 7.77 -17.73 -1.51
C LEU A 95 8.28 -16.51 -2.30
N GLY A 96 9.01 -15.60 -1.63
CA GLY A 96 9.49 -14.36 -2.26
C GLY A 96 8.39 -13.32 -2.49
N VAL A 97 7.30 -13.36 -1.73
CA VAL A 97 6.21 -12.37 -1.78
C VAL A 97 5.88 -11.88 -0.38
N VAL A 98 5.85 -10.56 -0.20
CA VAL A 98 5.27 -9.92 0.98
C VAL A 98 3.80 -9.63 0.67
N THR A 99 2.88 -10.21 1.43
CA THR A 99 1.45 -10.02 1.22
C THR A 99 0.85 -9.25 2.38
N PHE A 100 0.00 -8.30 2.06
CA PHE A 100 -0.85 -7.57 2.99
C PHE A 100 -2.28 -8.07 2.78
N ASP A 101 -2.84 -8.68 3.83
CA ASP A 101 -4.18 -9.24 3.85
C ASP A 101 -5.08 -8.41 4.76
N PHE A 102 -5.99 -7.66 4.16
CA PHE A 102 -6.85 -6.71 4.85
C PHE A 102 -8.11 -7.40 5.38
N GLU A 103 -8.62 -6.95 6.52
CA GLU A 103 -9.99 -7.33 6.92
C GLU A 103 -10.99 -6.71 5.93
N TRP A 104 -10.73 -5.49 5.45
CA TRP A 104 -11.58 -4.80 4.48
C TRP A 104 -11.73 -5.62 3.20
N ASN A 105 -12.94 -6.12 2.95
CA ASN A 105 -13.32 -6.99 1.82
C ASN A 105 -12.37 -8.15 1.54
N ARG A 106 -11.60 -8.62 2.54
CA ARG A 106 -10.52 -9.60 2.34
C ARG A 106 -9.57 -9.21 1.19
N ALA A 107 -9.35 -7.90 1.00
CA ALA A 107 -8.50 -7.39 -0.06
C ALA A 107 -7.07 -7.87 0.16
N LEU A 108 -6.42 -8.30 -0.92
CA LEU A 108 -5.03 -8.71 -0.92
C LEU A 108 -4.22 -7.69 -1.71
N ARG A 109 -3.06 -7.35 -1.17
CA ARG A 109 -2.00 -6.64 -1.87
C ARG A 109 -0.73 -7.48 -1.78
N GLN A 110 -0.01 -7.62 -2.89
CA GLN A 110 1.20 -8.42 -2.97
C GLN A 110 2.36 -7.59 -3.49
N ILE A 111 3.52 -7.79 -2.88
CA ILE A 111 4.79 -7.18 -3.26
C ILE A 111 5.72 -8.31 -3.70
N ASP A 112 6.05 -8.34 -4.98
CA ASP A 112 6.97 -9.35 -5.54
C ASP A 112 8.42 -9.00 -5.18
N MET A 113 9.06 -9.84 -4.38
CA MET A 113 10.44 -9.68 -3.92
C MET A 113 11.45 -10.43 -4.79
N ARG A 114 11.00 -11.10 -5.86
CA ARG A 114 11.86 -11.96 -6.69
C ARG A 114 12.66 -11.20 -7.74
N GLY A 115 12.50 -9.87 -7.82
CA GLY A 115 13.25 -9.01 -8.74
C GLY A 115 13.00 -9.30 -10.22
N ARG A 116 11.82 -9.83 -10.56
CA ARG A 116 11.45 -10.08 -11.96
C ARG A 116 11.11 -8.76 -12.66
N PRO A 117 11.43 -8.62 -13.97
CA PRO A 117 10.95 -7.51 -14.75
C PRO A 117 9.44 -7.36 -14.63
N THR A 118 8.97 -6.12 -14.53
CA THR A 118 7.54 -5.81 -14.57
C THR A 118 7.14 -5.65 -16.04
N GLU A 119 6.25 -6.51 -16.51
CA GLU A 119 5.68 -6.41 -17.86
C GLU A 119 4.36 -5.63 -17.77
N PRO A 120 4.05 -4.72 -18.71
CA PRO A 120 2.80 -3.96 -18.67
C PRO A 120 1.57 -4.88 -18.61
N LEU A 121 0.59 -4.54 -17.76
CA LEU A 121 -0.68 -5.27 -17.75
C LEU A 121 -1.50 -4.96 -19.00
N LEU A 122 -2.27 -5.95 -19.48
CA LEU A 122 -3.28 -5.75 -20.52
C LEU A 122 -4.38 -4.75 -20.09
N ALA A 123 -4.63 -4.66 -18.79
CA ALA A 123 -5.51 -3.69 -18.18
C ALA A 123 -4.98 -3.33 -16.79
N PRO A 124 -4.98 -2.05 -16.39
CA PRO A 124 -4.61 -1.63 -15.04
C PRO A 124 -5.44 -2.36 -13.98
N GLN A 125 -4.80 -2.70 -12.87
CA GLN A 125 -5.46 -3.33 -11.73
C GLN A 125 -5.69 -2.33 -10.61
N MET A 126 -6.70 -2.56 -9.78
CA MET A 126 -7.02 -1.64 -8.68
C MET A 126 -5.80 -1.46 -7.75
N THR A 127 -5.07 -2.53 -7.43
CA THR A 127 -3.86 -2.47 -6.57
C THR A 127 -2.55 -2.37 -7.34
N GLY A 128 -2.61 -2.31 -8.68
CA GLY A 128 -1.44 -2.28 -9.55
C GLY A 128 -0.53 -3.51 -9.45
N GLN A 129 0.63 -3.42 -10.12
CA GLN A 129 1.75 -4.35 -9.98
C GLN A 129 2.76 -3.76 -9.00
N THR A 130 3.12 -4.50 -7.95
CA THR A 130 4.11 -4.04 -6.98
C THR A 130 5.35 -4.94 -6.95
N THR A 131 6.51 -4.34 -7.12
CA THR A 131 7.81 -5.00 -6.92
C THR A 131 8.49 -4.44 -5.68
N GLY A 132 9.30 -5.24 -5.01
CA GLY A 132 9.98 -4.82 -3.80
C GLY A 132 11.43 -5.29 -3.71
N ARG A 133 12.20 -4.54 -2.93
CA ARG A 133 13.58 -4.89 -2.55
C ARG A 133 13.86 -4.43 -1.12
N TRP A 134 14.80 -5.09 -0.46
CA TRP A 134 15.30 -4.65 0.84
C TRP A 134 16.45 -3.66 0.66
N GLU A 135 16.39 -2.53 1.34
CA GLU A 135 17.46 -1.55 1.47
C GLU A 135 17.77 -1.35 2.96
N GLY A 136 18.70 -2.15 3.47
CA GLY A 136 18.94 -2.24 4.92
C GLY A 136 17.77 -2.93 5.61
N ASP A 137 17.16 -2.23 6.57
CA ASP A 137 15.98 -2.66 7.35
C ASP A 137 14.64 -2.25 6.70
N ALA A 138 14.69 -1.51 5.60
CA ALA A 138 13.50 -1.01 4.92
C ALA A 138 13.15 -1.83 3.68
N LEU A 139 11.88 -2.20 3.54
CA LEU A 139 11.30 -2.66 2.29
C LEU A 139 10.98 -1.44 1.44
N VAL A 140 11.62 -1.34 0.27
CA VAL A 140 11.25 -0.37 -0.76
C VAL A 140 10.36 -1.07 -1.76
N ALA A 141 9.10 -0.63 -1.83
CA ALA A 141 8.10 -1.16 -2.74
C ALA A 141 7.74 -0.11 -3.79
N GLU A 142 7.62 -0.53 -5.04
CA GLU A 142 7.23 0.33 -6.15
C GLU A 142 6.01 -0.26 -6.85
N THR A 143 4.93 0.50 -6.91
CA THR A 143 3.66 0.12 -7.54
C THR A 143 3.41 0.95 -8.81
N VAL A 144 3.04 0.27 -9.88
CA VAL A 144 2.63 0.84 -11.19
C VAL A 144 1.34 0.18 -11.69
N ASP A 145 0.80 0.62 -12.84
CA ASP A 145 -0.40 0.08 -13.47
C ASP A 145 -1.63 0.08 -12.54
N VAL A 146 -1.73 1.10 -11.69
CA VAL A 146 -2.89 1.34 -10.82
C VAL A 146 -4.02 1.90 -11.67
N SER A 147 -5.21 1.31 -11.59
CA SER A 147 -6.37 1.80 -12.34
C SER A 147 -6.76 3.21 -11.92
N ASP A 148 -6.89 4.10 -12.90
CA ASP A 148 -7.43 5.46 -12.77
C ASP A 148 -8.88 5.56 -12.25
N ARG A 149 -9.54 4.42 -12.00
CA ARG A 149 -10.82 4.32 -11.32
C ARG A 149 -10.71 4.36 -9.80
N THR A 150 -9.48 4.26 -9.27
CA THR A 150 -9.20 4.45 -7.85
C THR A 150 -8.80 5.91 -7.57
N LEU A 151 -8.66 6.23 -6.29
CA LEU A 151 -8.21 7.54 -5.84
C LEU A 151 -7.03 7.34 -4.89
N ILE A 152 -6.15 8.35 -4.79
CA ILE A 152 -5.05 8.32 -3.82
C ILE A 152 -5.58 8.28 -2.38
N ASP A 153 -6.67 9.02 -2.13
CA ASP A 153 -7.36 9.09 -0.86
C ASP A 153 -8.87 9.33 -1.09
N ASP A 154 -9.59 9.98 -0.16
CA ASP A 154 -11.02 10.29 -0.30
C ASP A 154 -11.39 11.20 -1.49
N ILE A 155 -10.44 11.91 -2.10
CA ILE A 155 -10.77 12.85 -3.20
C ILE A 155 -9.65 13.08 -4.22
N MET A 156 -8.38 12.86 -3.85
CA MET A 156 -7.23 13.20 -4.68
C MET A 156 -7.14 12.28 -5.90
N PRO A 157 -7.19 12.82 -7.13
CA PRO A 157 -7.16 12.03 -8.35
C PRO A 157 -5.75 11.54 -8.67
N HIS A 158 -5.64 10.48 -9.46
CA HIS A 158 -4.40 10.09 -10.13
C HIS A 158 -4.69 9.62 -11.55
N SER A 159 -3.71 9.73 -12.43
CA SER A 159 -3.75 9.17 -13.77
C SER A 159 -3.33 7.69 -13.76
N SER A 160 -3.43 7.03 -14.91
CA SER A 160 -2.86 5.69 -15.13
C SER A 160 -1.34 5.64 -15.03
N ASP A 161 -0.67 6.79 -15.16
CA ASP A 161 0.78 6.92 -15.19
C ASP A 161 1.36 7.10 -13.78
N MET A 162 0.52 7.00 -12.75
CA MET A 162 0.94 7.09 -11.36
C MET A 162 1.90 5.96 -10.99
N ARG A 163 2.99 6.36 -10.34
CA ARG A 163 3.91 5.49 -9.62
C ARG A 163 3.82 5.79 -8.13
N VAL A 164 3.67 4.75 -7.33
CA VAL A 164 3.74 4.86 -5.87
C VAL A 164 5.02 4.17 -5.40
N THR A 165 5.88 4.92 -4.71
CA THR A 165 7.07 4.37 -4.04
C THR A 165 6.85 4.43 -2.54
N GLU A 166 6.86 3.28 -1.90
CA GLU A 166 6.75 3.14 -0.45
C GLU A 166 8.10 2.70 0.14
N ARG A 167 8.46 3.28 1.28
CA ARG A 167 9.56 2.81 2.11
C ARG A 167 9.02 2.41 3.47
N ILE A 168 8.87 1.10 3.66
CA ILE A 168 8.25 0.48 4.83
C ILE A 168 9.35 -0.05 5.75
N ARG A 169 9.31 0.29 7.04
CA ARG A 169 10.28 -0.19 8.04
C ARG A 169 9.66 -0.31 9.41
N LEU A 170 10.26 -1.13 10.28
CA LEU A 170 9.98 -1.09 11.70
C LEU A 170 10.73 0.08 12.34
N VAL A 171 10.04 0.93 13.08
CA VAL A 171 10.66 1.98 13.91
C VAL A 171 11.06 1.40 15.27
N ASP A 172 10.25 0.47 15.76
CA ASP A 172 10.47 -0.35 16.94
C ASP A 172 9.68 -1.68 16.75
N ALA A 173 9.59 -2.52 17.79
CA ALA A 173 8.92 -3.81 17.70
C ALA A 173 7.43 -3.71 17.33
N ASP A 174 6.76 -2.60 17.69
CA ASP A 174 5.30 -2.44 17.63
C ASP A 174 4.85 -1.31 16.69
N THR A 175 5.78 -0.63 16.02
CA THR A 175 5.51 0.49 15.12
C THR A 175 6.08 0.23 13.72
N LEU A 176 5.19 0.09 12.74
CA LEU A 176 5.54 0.05 11.32
C LEU A 176 5.36 1.46 10.73
N GLU A 177 6.39 2.01 10.09
CA GLU A 177 6.34 3.28 9.35
C GLU A 177 6.35 2.99 7.86
N ASP A 178 5.44 3.62 7.12
CA ASP A 178 5.36 3.60 5.66
C ASP A 178 5.47 5.03 5.14
N ARG A 179 6.56 5.31 4.42
CA ARG A 179 6.77 6.58 3.72
C ARG A 179 6.32 6.41 2.28
N ILE A 180 5.19 7.02 1.96
CA ILE A 180 4.55 6.93 0.66
C ILE A 180 4.95 8.14 -0.17
N THR A 181 5.44 7.92 -1.39
CA THR A 181 5.68 8.93 -2.41
C THR A 181 4.84 8.62 -3.63
N ILE A 182 4.15 9.62 -4.15
CA ILE A 182 3.28 9.58 -5.32
C ILE A 182 3.95 10.44 -6.39
N ASP A 183 4.25 9.82 -7.53
CA ASP A 183 4.71 10.48 -8.74
C ASP A 183 3.70 10.27 -9.86
N ASP A 184 3.07 11.34 -10.30
CA ASP A 184 2.11 11.35 -11.40
C ASP A 184 2.21 12.72 -12.09
N PRO A 185 3.05 12.84 -13.13
CA PRO A 185 3.34 14.13 -13.76
C PRO A 185 2.15 14.70 -14.53
N ILE A 186 1.10 13.91 -14.79
CA ILE A 186 -0.11 14.41 -15.45
C ILE A 186 -0.90 15.29 -14.48
N TYR A 187 -1.06 14.88 -13.22
CA TYR A 187 -1.87 15.63 -12.25
C TYR A 187 -1.07 16.43 -11.23
N TYR A 188 0.21 16.12 -11.01
CA TYR A 188 1.05 16.79 -10.01
C TYR A 188 2.30 17.39 -10.64
N ALA A 189 2.63 18.61 -10.24
CA ALA A 189 3.80 19.34 -10.78
C ALA A 189 5.14 18.78 -10.26
N LYS A 190 5.10 18.00 -9.18
CA LYS A 190 6.23 17.31 -8.57
C LYS A 190 5.73 16.15 -7.72
N PRO A 191 6.56 15.14 -7.44
CA PRO A 191 6.21 14.10 -6.49
C PRO A 191 5.86 14.69 -5.12
N TRP A 192 4.88 14.09 -4.46
CA TRP A 192 4.47 14.44 -3.11
C TRP A 192 4.13 13.17 -2.34
N GLY A 193 3.95 13.26 -1.03
CA GLY A 193 3.77 12.06 -0.24
C GLY A 193 3.51 12.38 1.22
N GLY A 194 3.33 11.32 2.00
CA GLY A 194 3.02 11.38 3.42
C GLY A 194 3.66 10.21 4.17
N VAL A 195 3.54 10.24 5.49
CA VAL A 195 3.98 9.14 6.34
C VAL A 195 2.75 8.55 7.03
N VAL A 196 2.59 7.24 6.92
CA VAL A 196 1.55 6.48 7.61
C VAL A 196 2.23 5.56 8.61
N THR A 197 1.71 5.50 9.83
CA THR A 197 2.23 4.63 10.89
C THR A 197 1.17 3.64 11.32
N TYR A 198 1.60 2.42 11.61
CA TYR A 198 0.74 1.33 12.05
C TYR A 198 1.23 0.76 13.38
N THR A 199 0.28 0.42 14.25
CA THR A 199 0.55 -0.21 15.53
C THR A 199 0.30 -1.71 15.43
N ARG A 200 1.25 -2.50 15.92
CA ARG A 200 1.10 -3.96 16.01
C ARG A 200 -0.10 -4.31 16.88
N GLN A 201 -0.87 -5.28 16.42
CA GLN A 201 -2.04 -5.79 17.11
C GLN A 201 -1.70 -7.11 17.80
N PRO A 202 -2.30 -7.41 18.96
CA PRO A 202 -2.13 -8.71 19.61
C PRO A 202 -2.48 -9.85 18.67
N ALA A 203 -1.76 -10.97 18.79
CA ALA A 203 -2.08 -12.19 18.08
C ALA A 203 -3.51 -12.62 18.46
N THR A 204 -4.36 -12.78 17.45
CA THR A 204 -5.73 -13.26 17.60
C THR A 204 -5.90 -14.54 16.77
N PRO A 205 -6.57 -15.57 17.30
CA PRO A 205 -6.85 -16.79 16.55
C PRO A 205 -7.77 -16.52 15.36
N PHE A 206 -8.54 -15.42 15.40
CA PHE A 206 -9.51 -15.05 14.38
C PHE A 206 -9.13 -13.73 13.69
N PHE A 207 -9.16 -13.73 12.36
CA PHE A 207 -9.03 -12.54 11.54
C PHE A 207 -10.36 -12.31 10.82
N PRO A 208 -11.23 -11.44 11.36
CA PRO A 208 -12.56 -11.22 10.82
C PRO A 208 -12.49 -10.59 9.44
N GLU A 209 -13.50 -10.90 8.64
CA GLU A 209 -13.78 -10.10 7.45
C GLU A 209 -14.56 -8.84 7.82
N HIS A 210 -14.32 -7.78 7.07
CA HIS A 210 -15.12 -6.57 7.08
C HIS A 210 -15.70 -6.36 5.68
N VAL A 211 -16.92 -6.83 5.47
CA VAL A 211 -17.62 -6.76 4.18
C VAL A 211 -18.32 -5.40 4.03
N CYS A 212 -17.94 -4.66 2.99
CA CYS A 212 -18.47 -3.34 2.68
C CYS A 212 -19.98 -3.35 2.40
N LEU A 213 -20.49 -4.39 1.71
CA LEU A 213 -21.91 -4.52 1.41
C LEU A 213 -22.75 -4.76 2.68
N ASP A 214 -22.30 -5.63 3.58
CA ASP A 214 -23.00 -5.94 4.84
C ASP A 214 -23.17 -4.70 5.73
N ARG A 215 -22.15 -3.83 5.76
CA ARG A 215 -22.23 -2.54 6.47
C ARG A 215 -23.28 -1.61 5.86
N ARG A 216 -23.35 -1.54 4.53
CA ARG A 216 -24.34 -0.72 3.82
C ARG A 216 -25.75 -1.23 4.09
N ASP A 217 -25.95 -2.53 4.08
CA ASP A 217 -27.24 -3.15 4.37
C ASP A 217 -27.66 -2.93 5.83
N THR A 218 -26.72 -3.04 6.77
CA THR A 218 -26.98 -2.75 8.19
C THR A 218 -27.37 -1.28 8.40
N ALA A 219 -26.65 -0.34 7.77
CA ALA A 219 -26.99 1.07 7.82
C ALA A 219 -28.36 1.36 7.19
N ALA A 220 -28.66 0.76 6.03
CA ALA A 220 -29.95 0.89 5.37
C ALA A 220 -31.10 0.32 6.20
N ARG A 221 -30.90 -0.83 6.86
CA ARG A 221 -31.88 -1.44 7.78
C ARG A 221 -32.13 -0.57 9.01
N ALA A 222 -31.08 -0.02 9.62
CA ALA A 222 -31.20 0.88 10.76
C ALA A 222 -32.00 2.16 10.41
N MET A 223 -31.89 2.65 9.18
CA MET A 223 -32.64 3.82 8.71
C MET A 223 -34.11 3.50 8.37
N ARG A 224 -34.43 2.26 7.98
CA ARG A 224 -35.80 1.80 7.69
C ARG A 224 -36.58 1.38 8.95
N GLY A 225 -35.89 1.17 10.07
CA GLY A 225 -36.48 0.79 11.36
C GLY A 225 -36.88 1.98 12.25
N LYS A 226 -37.12 3.16 11.67
CA LYS A 226 -37.70 4.34 12.32
C LYS A 226 -38.95 4.78 11.59
#